data_AF-A0A952NF41-F1
#
_entry.id   AF-A0A952NF41-F1
#
_cell.length_a   1.000
_cell.length_b   1.000
_cell.length_c   1.000
_cell.angle_alpha   90.00
_cell.angle_beta   90.00
_cell.angle_gamma   90.00
#
_symmetry.space_group_name_H-M   'P 1'
#
loop_
_entity.id
_entity.type
_entity.pdbx_description
1 polymer ?
#
loop_
_entity_poly.entity_id
_entity_poly.type
_entity_poly.pdbx_seq_one_letter_code
_entity_poly.pdbx_strand_id
1 'polypeptide(L)'
;MSQKVNKSKKQSATNWETIRVCSDFKEAATAKLDAINDKDTGRKIRMDEMLTVALGKLTTEDVQMLRDRSRSPSDRQEILRQKYVELHGPTSEEDYINFTLTLAYAEFLKEHGHLVAVA
;
A
#
# COMPACT_ATOMS: atom_id res chain seq x y z
N MET A 1 8.30 -62.14 -14.92
CA MET A 1 7.91 -60.81 -15.42
C MET A 1 7.38 -59.99 -14.25
N SER A 2 8.25 -59.25 -13.54
CA SER A 2 7.83 -58.43 -12.40
C SER A 2 7.82 -56.96 -12.83
N GLN A 3 6.63 -56.40 -13.01
CA GLN A 3 6.44 -54.98 -13.33
C GLN A 3 6.71 -54.14 -12.08
N LYS A 4 7.71 -53.26 -12.16
CA LYS A 4 7.96 -52.21 -11.17
C LYS A 4 6.87 -51.13 -11.30
N VAL A 5 6.03 -51.00 -10.29
CA VAL A 5 5.06 -49.91 -10.17
C VAL A 5 5.80 -48.64 -9.76
N ASN A 6 6.01 -47.73 -10.71
CA ASN A 6 6.51 -46.39 -10.44
C ASN A 6 5.40 -45.56 -9.79
N LYS A 7 5.49 -45.35 -8.47
CA LYS A 7 4.71 -44.33 -7.77
C LYS A 7 5.24 -42.95 -8.19
N SER A 8 4.52 -42.25 -9.05
CA SER A 8 4.76 -40.84 -9.34
C SER A 8 4.42 -40.01 -8.08
N LYS A 9 5.44 -39.43 -7.46
CA LYS A 9 5.25 -38.38 -6.44
C LYS A 9 4.68 -37.14 -7.14
N LYS A 10 3.39 -36.84 -6.90
CA LYS A 10 2.83 -35.52 -7.19
C LYS A 10 3.59 -34.49 -6.34
N GLN A 11 4.58 -33.83 -6.93
CA GLN A 11 5.14 -32.61 -6.36
C GLN A 11 4.07 -31.53 -6.54
N SER A 12 3.50 -31.03 -5.44
CA SER A 12 2.82 -29.74 -5.47
C SER A 12 3.88 -28.71 -5.85
N ALA A 13 3.92 -28.30 -7.11
CA ALA A 13 4.82 -27.27 -7.56
C ALA A 13 4.42 -25.97 -6.84
N THR A 14 5.23 -25.56 -5.87
CA THR A 14 5.13 -24.20 -5.32
C THR A 14 5.48 -23.26 -6.46
N ASN A 15 4.51 -22.47 -6.92
CA ASN A 15 4.73 -21.47 -7.95
C ASN A 15 5.46 -20.28 -7.32
N TRP A 16 6.68 -20.04 -7.76
CA TRP A 16 7.49 -18.91 -7.30
C TRP A 16 7.25 -17.72 -8.22
N GLU A 17 6.97 -16.56 -7.62
CA GLU A 17 6.81 -15.29 -8.32
C GLU A 17 7.82 -14.27 -7.82
N THR A 18 8.27 -13.39 -8.73
CA THR A 18 9.25 -12.35 -8.42
C THR A 18 8.55 -11.03 -8.16
N ILE A 19 8.71 -10.48 -6.97
CA ILE A 19 8.23 -9.13 -6.62
C ILE A 19 9.38 -8.13 -6.82
N ARG A 20 9.12 -7.07 -7.58
CA ARG A 20 10.07 -5.95 -7.72
C ARG A 20 9.86 -4.97 -6.57
N VAL A 21 10.95 -4.64 -5.89
CA VAL A 21 10.98 -3.69 -4.77
C VAL A 21 12.16 -2.73 -4.97
N CYS A 22 12.08 -1.54 -4.36
CA CYS A 22 13.20 -0.60 -4.35
C CYS A 22 14.42 -1.20 -3.64
N SER A 23 15.62 -0.77 -4.02
CA SER A 23 16.89 -1.17 -3.41
C SER A 23 16.87 -0.97 -1.90
N ASP A 24 16.40 0.19 -1.47
CA ASP A 24 16.44 0.61 -0.07
C ASP A 24 15.52 -0.26 0.78
N PHE A 25 14.38 -0.66 0.23
CA PHE A 25 13.47 -1.59 0.88
C PHE A 25 14.10 -2.98 1.00
N LYS A 26 14.79 -3.44 -0.05
CA LYS A 26 15.47 -4.74 -0.03
C LYS A 26 16.53 -4.77 1.07
N GLU A 27 17.37 -3.74 1.17
CA GLU A 27 18.42 -3.64 2.20
C GLU A 27 17.81 -3.61 3.62
N ALA A 28 16.78 -2.80 3.83
CA ALA A 28 16.08 -2.72 5.10
C ALA A 28 15.42 -4.06 5.49
N ALA A 29 14.81 -4.75 4.52
CA ALA A 29 14.19 -6.05 4.74
C ALA A 29 15.24 -7.12 5.07
N THR A 30 16.39 -7.13 4.38
CA THR A 30 17.49 -8.06 4.70
C THR A 30 18.08 -7.82 6.08
N ALA A 31 18.30 -6.56 6.47
CA ALA A 31 18.83 -6.24 7.79
C ALA A 31 17.89 -6.71 8.92
N LYS A 32 16.57 -6.55 8.75
CA LYS A 32 15.58 -7.07 9.68
C LYS A 32 15.55 -8.60 9.70
N LEU A 33 15.68 -9.24 8.54
CA LEU A 33 15.71 -10.71 8.44
C LEU A 33 16.95 -11.28 9.13
N ASP A 34 18.11 -10.63 9.01
CA ASP A 34 19.34 -11.04 9.69
C ASP A 34 19.20 -10.91 11.21
N ALA A 35 18.64 -9.79 11.70
CA ALA A 35 18.36 -9.62 13.12
C ALA A 35 17.38 -10.67 13.68
N ILE A 36 16.37 -11.07 12.90
CA ILE A 36 15.43 -12.14 13.27
C ILE A 36 16.10 -13.52 13.26
N ASN A 37 17.08 -13.72 12.37
CA ASN A 37 17.81 -14.97 12.21
C ASN A 37 19.02 -15.11 13.13
N ASP A 38 19.40 -14.04 13.83
CA ASP A 38 20.41 -14.07 14.89
C ASP A 38 19.84 -14.75 16.15
N LYS A 39 19.59 -16.05 16.01
CA LYS A 39 19.10 -16.93 17.08
C LYS A 39 20.03 -18.12 17.22
N ASP A 40 20.25 -18.52 18.46
CA ASP A 40 21.22 -19.56 18.83
C ASP A 40 20.86 -20.94 18.26
N THR A 41 19.56 -21.22 18.07
CA THR A 41 19.10 -22.53 17.61
C THR A 41 17.94 -22.48 16.60
N GLY A 42 17.87 -23.51 15.78
CA GLY A 42 16.74 -23.77 14.87
C GLY A 42 16.96 -23.35 13.42
N ARG A 43 15.92 -23.51 12.60
CA ARG A 43 15.95 -23.21 11.16
C ARG A 43 15.92 -21.69 10.92
N LYS A 44 16.71 -21.21 9.95
CA LYS A 44 16.63 -19.84 9.44
C LYS A 44 15.25 -19.56 8.85
N ILE A 45 14.66 -18.46 9.29
CA ILE A 45 13.42 -17.89 8.76
C ILE A 45 13.73 -17.32 7.38
N ARG A 46 12.84 -17.60 6.43
CA ARG A 46 12.92 -17.08 5.07
C ARG A 46 12.14 -15.76 4.94
N MET A 47 12.43 -15.01 3.88
CA MET A 47 11.80 -13.71 3.63
C MET A 47 10.27 -13.82 3.42
N ASP A 48 9.81 -14.88 2.75
CA ASP A 48 8.38 -15.20 2.56
C ASP A 48 7.65 -15.43 3.89
N GLU A 49 8.27 -16.16 4.82
CA GLU A 49 7.73 -16.38 6.17
C GLU A 49 7.64 -15.07 6.96
N MET A 50 8.68 -14.22 6.89
CA MET A 50 8.66 -12.88 7.52
C MET A 50 7.56 -11.99 6.94
N LEU A 51 7.45 -11.93 5.62
CA LEU A 51 6.43 -11.12 4.93
C LEU A 51 5.01 -11.63 5.20
N THR A 52 4.82 -12.95 5.33
CA THR A 52 3.51 -13.53 5.69
C THR A 52 3.03 -13.02 7.04
N VAL A 53 3.92 -12.98 8.04
CA VAL A 53 3.58 -12.44 9.36
C VAL A 53 3.31 -10.94 9.30
N ALA A 54 4.09 -10.20 8.51
CA ALA A 54 3.89 -8.76 8.34
C ALA A 54 2.55 -8.45 7.68
N LEU A 55 2.20 -9.15 6.60
CA LEU A 55 0.93 -9.00 5.89
C LEU A 55 -0.27 -9.38 6.77
N GLY A 56 -0.14 -10.40 7.62
CA GLY A 56 -1.18 -10.79 8.56
C GLY A 56 -1.43 -9.79 9.70
N LYS A 57 -0.51 -8.84 9.92
CA LYS A 57 -0.64 -7.78 10.94
C LYS A 57 -1.11 -6.44 10.37
N LEU A 58 -1.28 -6.34 9.05
CA LEU A 58 -1.80 -5.12 8.43
C LEU A 58 -3.22 -4.86 8.91
N THR A 59 -3.41 -3.71 9.56
CA THR A 59 -4.72 -3.24 9.99
C THR A 59 -5.42 -2.54 8.82
N THR A 60 -6.74 -2.34 8.96
CA THR A 60 -7.50 -1.54 8.00
C THR A 60 -7.00 -0.08 7.96
N GLU A 61 -6.49 0.43 9.07
CA GLU A 61 -5.88 1.76 9.17
C GLU A 61 -4.59 1.85 8.34
N ASP A 62 -3.72 0.84 8.42
CA ASP A 62 -2.50 0.78 7.61
C ASP A 62 -2.81 0.76 6.10
N VAL A 63 -3.86 0.02 5.71
CA VAL A 63 -4.31 -0.03 4.33
C VAL A 63 -4.84 1.32 3.88
N GLN A 64 -5.61 2.01 4.72
CA GLN A 64 -6.13 3.33 4.41
C GLN A 64 -5.00 4.35 4.29
N MET A 65 -4.04 4.32 5.20
CA MET A 65 -2.83 5.15 5.17
C MET A 65 -2.01 4.92 3.89
N LEU A 66 -1.85 3.67 3.45
CA LEU A 66 -1.17 3.36 2.19
C LEU A 66 -1.93 3.92 0.98
N ARG A 67 -3.26 3.83 0.98
CA ARG A 67 -4.09 4.43 -0.08
C ARG A 67 -3.95 5.94 -0.11
N ASP A 68 -3.98 6.58 1.05
CA ASP A 68 -3.89 8.04 1.16
C ASP A 68 -2.50 8.54 0.74
N ARG A 69 -1.43 7.82 1.09
CA ARG A 69 -0.06 8.09 0.62
C ARG A 69 0.09 7.92 -0.89
N SER A 70 -0.62 6.96 -1.48
CA SER A 70 -0.60 6.73 -2.92
C SER A 70 -1.34 7.79 -3.73
N ARG A 71 -2.16 8.66 -3.11
CA ARG A 71 -2.89 9.71 -3.83
C ARG A 71 -1.93 10.75 -4.37
N SER A 72 -1.94 10.93 -5.69
CA SER A 72 -1.16 11.99 -6.34
C SER A 72 -1.72 13.36 -5.97
N PRO A 73 -0.93 14.44 -6.13
CA PRO A 73 -1.43 15.81 -5.94
C PRO A 73 -2.66 16.12 -6.80
N SER A 74 -2.72 15.56 -8.02
CA SER A 74 -3.86 15.66 -8.93
C SER A 74 -5.11 14.99 -8.35
N ASP A 75 -4.95 13.77 -7.82
CA ASP A 75 -6.07 13.04 -7.20
C ASP A 75 -6.61 13.78 -5.97
N ARG A 76 -5.73 14.43 -5.20
CA ARG A 76 -6.13 15.23 -4.04
C ARG A 76 -6.94 16.47 -4.46
N GLN A 77 -6.52 17.16 -5.51
CA GLN A 77 -7.26 18.30 -6.04
C GLN A 77 -8.64 17.88 -6.58
N GLU A 78 -8.72 16.72 -7.23
CA GLU A 78 -9.99 16.20 -7.74
C GLU A 78 -10.95 15.81 -6.61
N ILE A 79 -10.46 15.22 -5.51
CA ILE A 79 -11.29 14.93 -4.32
C ILE A 79 -11.87 16.21 -3.73
N LEU A 80 -11.06 17.26 -3.61
CA LEU A 80 -11.53 18.56 -3.12
C LEU A 80 -12.54 19.21 -4.08
N ARG A 81 -12.32 19.08 -5.39
CA ARG A 81 -13.26 19.56 -6.42
C ARG A 81 -14.59 18.84 -6.35
N GLN A 82 -14.57 17.51 -6.23
CA GLN A 82 -15.78 16.71 -6.06
C GLN A 82 -16.53 17.14 -4.79
N LYS A 83 -15.81 17.38 -3.69
CA LYS A 83 -16.44 17.82 -2.46
C LYS A 83 -17.06 19.21 -2.57
N TYR A 84 -16.42 20.11 -3.30
CA TYR A 84 -16.94 21.43 -3.62
C TYR A 84 -18.22 21.34 -4.48
N VAL A 85 -18.23 20.48 -5.49
CA VAL A 85 -19.39 20.23 -6.35
C VAL A 85 -20.55 19.60 -5.56
N GLU A 86 -20.30 18.74 -4.57
CA GLU A 86 -21.34 18.21 -3.68
C GLU A 86 -22.03 19.32 -2.86
N LEU A 87 -21.28 20.33 -2.42
CA LEU A 87 -21.76 21.38 -1.52
C LEU A 87 -22.41 22.55 -2.27
N HIS A 88 -21.86 22.92 -3.43
CA HIS A 88 -22.27 24.10 -4.20
C HIS A 88 -23.04 23.74 -5.48
N GLY A 89 -23.14 22.46 -5.82
CA GLY A 89 -23.79 21.97 -7.02
C GLY A 89 -22.86 21.89 -8.23
N PRO A 90 -23.40 21.57 -9.42
CA PRO A 90 -22.60 21.42 -10.64
C PRO A 90 -21.89 22.73 -10.96
N THR A 91 -20.57 22.72 -10.77
CA THR A 91 -19.71 23.88 -10.96
C THR A 91 -18.70 23.59 -12.07
N SER A 92 -18.41 24.59 -12.91
CA SER A 92 -17.42 24.43 -13.97
C SER A 92 -16.00 24.37 -13.39
N GLU A 93 -15.05 23.87 -14.20
CA GLU A 93 -13.64 23.82 -13.78
C GLU A 93 -13.05 25.22 -13.55
N GLU A 94 -13.44 26.19 -14.38
CA GLU A 94 -13.02 27.59 -14.24
C GLU A 94 -13.56 28.23 -12.96
N ASP A 95 -14.81 27.94 -12.60
CA ASP A 95 -15.41 28.43 -11.36
C ASP A 95 -14.73 27.85 -10.13
N TYR A 96 -14.33 26.57 -10.17
CA TYR A 96 -13.55 25.96 -9.11
C TYR A 96 -12.15 26.57 -9.00
N ILE A 97 -11.47 26.80 -10.13
CA ILE A 97 -10.16 27.46 -10.14
C ILE A 97 -10.28 28.87 -9.53
N ASN A 98 -11.29 29.64 -9.94
CA ASN A 98 -11.55 30.96 -9.37
C ASN A 98 -11.82 30.88 -7.85
N PHE A 99 -12.57 29.87 -7.40
CA PHE A 99 -12.79 29.61 -5.98
C PHE A 99 -11.48 29.33 -5.24
N THR A 100 -10.56 28.53 -5.79
CA THR A 100 -9.27 28.23 -5.15
C THR A 100 -8.37 29.45 -4.91
N LEU A 101 -8.62 30.55 -5.62
CA LEU A 101 -7.90 31.81 -5.47
C LEU A 101 -8.51 32.74 -4.41
N THR A 102 -9.63 32.35 -3.79
CA THR A 102 -10.33 33.16 -2.78
C THR A 102 -9.91 32.82 -1.35
N LEU A 103 -10.16 33.73 -0.42
CA LEU A 103 -9.98 33.48 1.02
C LEU A 103 -10.92 32.39 1.56
N ALA A 104 -12.11 32.24 0.96
CA ALA A 104 -13.07 31.20 1.32
C ALA A 104 -12.52 29.79 1.08
N TYR A 105 -11.59 29.62 0.12
CA TYR A 105 -10.92 28.34 -0.08
C TYR A 105 -10.01 27.96 1.10
N ALA A 106 -9.40 28.93 1.78
CA ALA A 106 -8.58 28.64 2.96
C ALA A 106 -9.45 28.13 4.13
N GLU A 107 -10.68 28.62 4.25
CA GLU A 107 -11.67 28.13 5.23
C GLU A 107 -12.18 26.74 4.83
N PHE A 108 -12.50 26.54 3.55
CA PHE A 108 -12.86 25.24 2.99
C PHE A 108 -11.79 24.17 3.23
N LEU A 109 -10.51 24.54 3.08
CA LEU A 109 -9.39 23.65 3.37
C LEU A 109 -9.23 23.35 4.87
N LYS A 110 -9.58 24.28 5.77
CA LYS A 110 -9.59 23.99 7.20
C LYS A 110 -10.67 22.97 7.57
N GLU A 111 -11.82 23.05 6.92
CA GLU A 111 -12.95 22.15 7.19
C GLU A 111 -12.80 20.79 6.50
N HIS A 112 -12.33 20.76 5.25
CA HIS A 112 -12.30 19.55 4.40
C HIS A 112 -10.89 19.06 4.05
N GLY A 113 -9.84 19.75 4.48
CA GLY A 113 -8.45 19.37 4.20
C GLY A 113 -8.07 18.00 4.78
N HIS A 114 -8.77 17.53 5.81
CA HIS A 114 -8.61 16.18 6.37
C HIS A 114 -8.87 15.06 5.34
N LEU A 115 -9.63 15.33 4.27
CA LEU A 115 -9.93 14.36 3.22
C LEU A 115 -8.72 14.04 2.33
N VAL A 116 -7.72 14.91 2.33
CA VAL A 116 -6.52 14.84 1.47
C VAL A 116 -5.21 15.05 2.24
N ALA A 117 -5.31 15.31 3.55
CA ALA A 117 -4.16 15.37 4.44
C ALA A 117 -3.53 13.97 4.54
N VAL A 118 -2.25 13.91 4.22
CA VAL A 118 -1.42 12.73 4.50
C VAL A 118 -0.74 12.99 5.84
N ALA A 119 -0.97 12.10 6.81
CA ALA A 119 -0.24 12.07 8.07
C ALA A 119 1.20 11.56 7.87
#